data_AF-A0AAU9UMJ5-F1
#
_entry.id   AF-A0AAU9UMJ5-F1
#
_cell.length_a   1.000
_cell.length_b   1.000
_cell.length_c   1.000
_cell.angle_alpha   90.00
_cell.angle_beta   90.00
_cell.angle_gamma   90.00
#
_symmetry.space_group_name_H-M   'P 1'
#
loop_
_entity.id
_entity.type
_entity.pdbx_description
1 polymer ?
#
loop_
_entity_poly.entity_id
_entity_poly.type
_entity_poly.pdbx_seq_one_letter_code
_entity_poly.pdbx_strand_id
1 'polypeptide(L)'
;MVQCKKCKLFLSVNKDEVLRCKVGLEKQEKEDLKEVIITLANKLSLDTNEIEEVKRVGQEKLVDNKRKTQPVIIKLRTKSAREQWLKLRKQHNITNDDIYGNKNKHKIYINEDLSKYFRQLFWLAKKELKESYKYIWIQNSKILIKANESEKKIHNIKCEDDVRRLLERRSEKQVS
;
A
#
# COMPACT_ATOMS: atom_id res chain seq x y z
N MET A 1 -12.01 -8.16 17.46
CA MET A 1 -12.99 -7.52 16.54
C MET A 1 -13.40 -6.21 17.17
N VAL A 2 -13.37 -5.10 16.44
CA VAL A 2 -13.83 -3.79 16.94
C VAL A 2 -14.97 -3.41 16.05
N GLN A 3 -16.16 -3.29 16.63
CA GLN A 3 -17.31 -2.81 15.90
C GLN A 3 -17.12 -1.32 15.63
N CYS A 4 -17.24 -0.91 14.37
CA CYS A 4 -17.37 0.52 14.09
C CYS A 4 -18.69 0.98 14.72
N LYS A 5 -18.62 1.83 15.75
CA LYS A 5 -19.81 2.37 16.44
C LYS A 5 -20.78 3.11 15.50
N LYS A 6 -20.34 3.51 14.31
CA LYS A 6 -21.14 4.26 13.32
C LYS A 6 -21.85 3.36 12.31
N CYS A 7 -21.13 2.45 11.63
CA CYS A 7 -21.70 1.61 10.58
C CYS A 7 -22.08 0.19 11.04
N LYS A 8 -21.93 -0.15 12.32
CA LYS A 8 -22.18 -1.48 12.93
C LYS A 8 -21.42 -2.65 12.28
N LEU A 9 -20.62 -2.45 11.23
CA LEU A 9 -19.74 -3.49 10.68
C LEU A 9 -18.67 -3.88 11.70
N PHE A 10 -18.46 -5.19 11.82
CA PHE A 10 -17.30 -5.75 12.49
C PHE A 10 -16.07 -5.43 11.65
N LEU A 11 -15.30 -4.42 12.07
CA LEU A 11 -13.96 -4.26 11.53
C LEU A 11 -13.15 -5.42 12.11
N SER A 12 -12.59 -6.24 11.22
CA SER A 12 -11.43 -7.04 11.56
C SER A 12 -10.38 -6.06 12.07
N VAL A 13 -10.24 -5.99 13.39
CA VAL A 13 -9.08 -5.36 14.00
C VAL A 13 -7.94 -6.18 13.43
N ASN A 14 -7.11 -5.56 12.59
CA ASN A 14 -5.85 -6.17 12.25
C ASN A 14 -5.14 -6.39 13.60
N LYS A 15 -5.18 -7.63 14.11
CA LYS A 15 -4.32 -8.05 15.23
C LYS A 15 -2.85 -8.02 14.80
N ASP A 16 -2.61 -8.01 13.49
CA ASP A 16 -1.34 -7.59 12.94
C ASP A 16 -1.37 -6.08 12.83
N GLU A 17 -0.63 -5.35 13.67
CA GLU A 17 -0.11 -4.08 13.18
C GLU A 17 0.47 -4.36 11.79
N VAL A 18 0.04 -3.60 10.77
CA VAL A 18 0.38 -3.90 9.37
C VAL A 18 1.85 -3.59 9.18
N LEU A 19 2.75 -4.44 9.67
CA LEU A 19 4.19 -4.33 9.53
C LEU A 19 4.65 -4.91 8.18
N ARG A 20 3.72 -4.96 7.23
CA ARG A 20 3.88 -5.63 5.96
C ARG A 20 4.03 -4.65 4.82
N CYS A 21 5.02 -4.90 3.98
CA CYS A 21 5.21 -4.23 2.71
C CYS A 21 4.88 -5.21 1.57
N LYS A 22 4.23 -4.69 0.53
CA LYS A 22 3.95 -5.40 -0.72
C LYS A 22 4.89 -4.90 -1.81
N VAL A 23 5.69 -5.78 -2.38
CA VAL A 23 6.70 -5.46 -3.38
C VAL A 23 6.37 -6.10 -4.73
N GLY A 24 6.46 -5.32 -5.81
CA GLY A 24 6.37 -5.82 -7.19
C GLY A 24 7.77 -6.14 -7.72
N LEU A 25 8.13 -7.41 -7.72
CA LEU A 25 9.43 -7.95 -8.17
C LEU A 25 9.19 -9.03 -9.22
N GLU A 26 9.92 -8.99 -10.34
CA GLU A 26 9.97 -10.08 -11.32
C GLU A 26 10.23 -11.42 -10.64
N LYS A 27 9.69 -12.50 -11.24
CA LYS A 27 9.91 -13.86 -10.78
C LYS A 27 11.03 -14.48 -11.60
N GLN A 28 12.10 -14.90 -10.94
CA GLN A 28 13.17 -15.68 -11.57
C GLN A 28 13.01 -17.17 -11.22
N GLU A 29 13.47 -18.05 -12.10
CA GLU A 29 13.52 -19.48 -11.78
C GLU A 29 14.55 -19.73 -10.68
N LYS A 30 14.21 -20.60 -9.72
CA LYS A 30 15.07 -20.96 -8.58
C LYS A 30 15.59 -19.76 -7.76
N GLU A 31 14.79 -18.70 -7.66
CA GLU A 31 15.15 -17.53 -6.84
C GLU A 31 15.17 -17.87 -5.33
N ASP A 32 16.19 -17.42 -4.62
CA ASP A 32 16.10 -17.25 -3.17
C ASP A 32 15.48 -15.88 -2.86
N LEU A 33 14.18 -15.92 -2.53
CA LEU A 33 13.42 -14.71 -2.29
C LEU A 33 13.94 -13.89 -1.10
N LYS A 34 14.55 -14.54 -0.11
CA LYS A 34 15.10 -13.86 1.07
C LYS A 34 16.36 -13.08 0.68
N GLU A 35 17.25 -13.68 -0.10
CA GLU A 35 18.45 -13.01 -0.61
C GLU A 35 18.11 -11.82 -1.53
N VAL A 36 17.08 -11.98 -2.38
CA VAL A 36 16.57 -10.91 -3.24
C VAL A 36 16.10 -9.71 -2.41
N ILE A 37 15.35 -9.96 -1.33
CA ILE A 37 14.87 -8.89 -0.44
C ILE A 37 16.01 -8.29 0.40
N ILE A 38 17.01 -9.07 0.80
CA ILE A 38 18.22 -8.56 1.46
C ILE A 38 18.99 -7.62 0.52
N THR A 39 19.16 -8.01 -0.74
CA THR A 39 19.79 -7.17 -1.77
C THR A 39 19.02 -5.85 -1.95
N LEU A 40 17.69 -5.93 -2.01
CA LEU A 40 16.83 -4.74 -2.06
C LEU A 40 16.97 -3.84 -0.82
N ALA A 41 17.03 -4.43 0.38
CA ALA A 41 17.22 -3.69 1.62
C ALA A 41 18.57 -2.97 1.65
N ASN A 42 19.64 -3.66 1.25
CA ASN A 42 20.99 -3.08 1.16
C ASN A 42 21.05 -1.93 0.16
N LYS A 43 20.40 -2.06 -1.02
CA LYS A 43 20.28 -0.98 -2.01
C LYS A 43 19.55 0.25 -1.48
N LEU A 44 18.62 0.06 -0.55
CA LEU A 44 17.92 1.12 0.15
C LEU A 44 18.64 1.59 1.43
N SER A 45 19.79 1.01 1.77
CA SER A 45 20.47 1.27 3.06
C SER A 45 19.56 1.01 4.28
N LEU A 46 18.79 -0.09 4.24
CA LEU A 46 17.88 -0.52 5.30
C LEU A 46 18.47 -1.68 6.09
N ASP A 47 18.10 -1.76 7.37
CA ASP A 47 18.50 -2.87 8.23
C ASP A 47 17.80 -4.17 7.80
N THR A 48 18.61 -5.19 7.51
CA THR A 48 18.15 -6.52 7.09
C THR A 48 17.64 -7.35 8.26
N ASN A 49 18.05 -7.04 9.50
CA ASN A 49 17.59 -7.75 10.70
C ASN A 49 16.12 -7.52 11.00
N GLU A 50 15.56 -6.41 10.51
CA GLU A 50 14.15 -6.08 10.62
C GLU A 50 13.26 -6.96 9.74
N ILE A 51 13.81 -7.74 8.81
CA ILE A 51 13.06 -8.67 7.95
C ILE A 51 12.76 -9.95 8.75
N GLU A 52 11.48 -10.22 8.97
CA GLU A 52 11.01 -11.40 9.70
C GLU A 52 10.61 -12.54 8.76
N GLU A 53 9.80 -12.23 7.74
CA GLU A 53 9.26 -13.23 6.80
C GLU A 53 9.17 -12.62 5.40
N VAL A 54 9.44 -13.42 4.37
CA VAL A 54 9.28 -13.03 2.97
C VAL A 54 8.57 -14.14 2.22
N LYS A 55 7.53 -13.79 1.46
CA LYS A 55 6.81 -14.77 0.61
C LYS A 55 6.13 -14.14 -0.59
N ARG A 56 5.98 -14.89 -1.67
CA ARG A 56 5.04 -14.53 -2.75
C ARG A 56 3.62 -14.86 -2.31
N VAL A 57 2.66 -14.00 -2.67
CA VAL A 57 1.24 -14.19 -2.34
C VAL A 57 0.35 -14.09 -3.56
N GLY A 58 -0.77 -14.81 -3.52
CA GLY A 58 -1.74 -14.89 -4.61
C GLY A 58 -1.50 -16.09 -5.52
N GLN A 59 -2.42 -16.34 -6.43
CA GLN A 59 -2.30 -17.42 -7.42
C GLN A 59 -1.49 -16.94 -8.63
N GLU A 60 -0.69 -17.83 -9.20
CA GLU A 60 -0.12 -17.61 -10.53
C GLU A 60 -1.24 -17.50 -11.55
N LYS A 61 -1.20 -16.45 -12.37
CA LYS A 61 -2.21 -16.21 -13.41
C LYS A 61 -1.51 -15.89 -14.72
N LEU A 62 -2.08 -16.39 -15.80
CA LEU A 62 -1.73 -15.95 -17.14
C LEU A 62 -2.64 -14.77 -17.51
N VAL A 63 -2.06 -13.67 -17.94
CA VAL A 63 -2.75 -12.51 -18.51
C VAL A 63 -2.10 -12.22 -19.84
N ASP A 64 -2.87 -12.23 -20.93
CA ASP A 64 -2.36 -12.04 -22.30
C ASP A 64 -1.19 -12.99 -22.64
N ASN A 65 -1.33 -14.28 -22.29
CA ASN A 65 -0.30 -15.33 -22.43
C ASN A 65 1.02 -15.06 -21.70
N LYS A 66 1.08 -14.05 -20.81
CA LYS A 66 2.23 -13.76 -19.95
C LYS A 66 1.91 -14.11 -18.50
N ARG A 67 2.87 -14.72 -17.81
CA ARG A 67 2.74 -14.99 -16.37
C ARG A 67 2.72 -13.65 -15.63
N LYS A 68 1.61 -13.35 -14.97
CA LYS A 68 1.52 -12.19 -14.10
C LYS A 68 2.31 -12.48 -12.84
N THR A 69 3.31 -11.63 -12.61
CA THR A 69 4.18 -11.70 -11.45
C THR A 69 3.40 -11.59 -10.14
N GLN A 70 3.56 -12.60 -9.28
CA GLN A 70 2.97 -12.56 -7.94
C GLN A 70 3.70 -11.51 -7.09
N PRO A 71 2.96 -10.67 -6.34
CA PRO A 71 3.57 -9.75 -5.41
C PRO A 71 4.27 -10.50 -4.26
N VAL A 72 5.33 -9.88 -3.74
CA VAL A 72 6.06 -10.33 -2.56
C VAL A 72 5.53 -9.57 -1.35
N ILE A 73 5.24 -10.27 -0.26
CA ILE A 73 4.97 -9.68 1.05
C ILE A 73 6.22 -9.85 1.91
N ILE A 74 6.64 -8.75 2.50
CA ILE A 74 7.71 -8.69 3.50
C ILE A 74 7.04 -8.36 4.83
N LYS A 75 7.19 -9.22 5.83
CA LYS A 75 6.83 -8.93 7.23
C LYS A 75 8.06 -8.37 7.93
N LEU A 76 7.90 -7.21 8.56
CA LEU A 76 8.96 -6.52 9.30
C LEU A 76 8.70 -6.62 10.80
N ARG A 77 9.77 -6.59 11.60
CA ARG A 77 9.69 -6.69 13.07
C ARG A 77 9.07 -5.46 13.70
N THR A 78 9.36 -4.27 13.17
CA THR A 78 8.90 -3.02 13.78
C THR A 78 8.12 -2.12 12.80
N LYS A 79 7.26 -1.27 13.37
CA LYS A 79 6.58 -0.20 12.65
C LYS A 79 7.55 0.82 12.05
N SER A 80 8.62 1.13 12.79
CA SER A 80 9.67 2.06 12.36
C SER A 80 10.34 1.56 11.08
N ALA A 81 10.74 0.28 11.03
CA ALA A 81 11.31 -0.31 9.84
C ALA A 81 10.38 -0.17 8.63
N ARG A 82 9.10 -0.51 8.77
CA ARG A 82 8.13 -0.34 7.66
C ARG A 82 8.07 1.11 7.18
N GLU A 83 8.03 2.08 8.10
CA GLU A 83 8.00 3.49 7.74
C GLU A 83 9.28 3.94 7.02
N GLN A 84 10.45 3.43 7.42
CA GLN A 84 11.71 3.66 6.70
C GLN A 84 11.68 3.08 5.29
N TRP A 85 11.25 1.83 5.11
CA TRP A 85 11.08 1.21 3.79
C TRP A 85 10.18 2.08 2.86
N LEU A 86 9.05 2.57 3.39
CA LEU A 86 8.10 3.39 2.65
C LEU A 86 8.57 4.82 2.38
N LYS A 87 9.49 5.34 3.21
CA LYS A 87 10.15 6.64 3.02
C LYS A 87 11.23 6.54 1.95
N LEU A 88 12.17 5.60 2.10
CA LEU A 88 13.32 5.47 1.21
C LEU A 88 12.91 5.05 -0.21
N ARG A 89 11.87 4.22 -0.38
CA ARG A 89 11.34 3.90 -1.73
C ARG A 89 10.94 5.13 -2.56
N LYS A 90 10.61 6.27 -1.92
CA LYS A 90 10.21 7.50 -2.62
C LYS A 90 11.43 8.28 -3.10
N GLN A 91 12.58 8.08 -2.45
CA GLN A 91 13.85 8.73 -2.73
C GLN A 91 14.66 7.96 -3.76
N HIS A 92 14.46 6.64 -3.87
CA HIS A 92 15.17 5.78 -4.80
C HIS A 92 14.30 5.30 -5.97
N ASN A 93 14.85 5.28 -7.17
CA ASN A 93 14.22 4.69 -8.35
C ASN A 93 14.78 3.29 -8.63
N ILE A 94 14.41 2.32 -7.80
CA ILE A 94 14.92 0.95 -7.91
C ILE A 94 14.19 0.20 -9.03
N THR A 95 14.95 -0.51 -9.85
CA THR A 95 14.49 -1.32 -10.98
C THR A 95 14.83 -2.80 -10.78
N ASN A 96 14.26 -3.68 -11.60
CA ASN A 96 14.57 -5.11 -11.55
C ASN A 96 16.04 -5.39 -11.88
N ASP A 97 16.65 -4.61 -12.77
CA ASP A 97 18.07 -4.70 -13.09
C ASP A 97 18.98 -4.41 -11.88
N ASP A 98 18.59 -3.48 -10.99
CA ASP A 98 19.37 -3.17 -9.78
C ASP A 98 19.46 -4.35 -8.80
N ILE A 99 18.57 -5.33 -8.94
CA ILE A 99 18.44 -6.50 -8.08
C ILE A 99 18.94 -7.76 -8.77
N TYR A 100 18.63 -7.93 -10.06
CA TYR A 100 18.91 -9.16 -10.81
C TYR A 100 20.03 -9.03 -11.85
N GLY A 101 20.49 -7.81 -12.18
CA GLY A 101 21.49 -7.58 -13.23
C GLY A 101 21.03 -7.99 -14.64
N ASN A 102 19.72 -8.06 -14.88
CA ASN A 102 19.10 -8.66 -16.06
C ASN A 102 18.66 -7.64 -17.13
N LYS A 103 19.18 -6.39 -17.08
CA LYS A 103 18.84 -5.25 -17.95
C LYS A 103 17.37 -4.81 -17.92
N ASN A 104 16.53 -5.42 -17.08
CA ASN A 104 15.13 -5.06 -16.94
C ASN A 104 14.97 -3.77 -16.12
N LYS A 105 14.78 -2.65 -16.80
CA LYS A 105 14.61 -1.34 -16.17
C LYS A 105 13.21 -1.09 -15.60
N HIS A 106 12.33 -2.09 -15.53
CA HIS A 106 11.03 -1.93 -14.88
C HIS A 106 11.19 -1.60 -13.40
N LYS A 107 10.52 -0.54 -12.97
CA LYS A 107 10.53 -0.06 -11.59
C LYS A 107 9.94 -1.08 -10.62
N ILE A 108 10.59 -1.26 -9.48
CA ILE A 108 10.09 -2.01 -8.34
C ILE A 108 9.23 -1.08 -7.48
N TYR A 109 7.99 -1.49 -7.21
CA TYR A 109 7.09 -0.76 -6.33
C TYR A 109 6.99 -1.47 -4.98
N ILE A 110 7.40 -0.80 -3.91
CA ILE A 110 7.17 -1.21 -2.53
C ILE A 110 5.96 -0.44 -2.04
N ASN A 111 4.92 -1.05 -1.45
CA ASN A 111 3.72 -0.39 -0.94
C ASN A 111 3.31 -0.94 0.43
N GLU A 112 2.42 -0.26 1.15
CA GLU A 112 1.79 -0.84 2.34
C GLU A 112 0.88 -2.03 1.97
N ASP A 113 0.92 -3.12 2.72
CA ASP A 113 -0.02 -4.23 2.54
C ASP A 113 -1.34 -3.97 3.27
N LEU A 114 -2.31 -3.40 2.58
CA LEU A 114 -3.64 -3.17 3.14
C LEU A 114 -4.45 -4.46 3.30
N SER A 115 -5.35 -4.55 4.28
CA SER A 115 -6.34 -5.63 4.32
C SER A 115 -7.32 -5.54 3.14
N LYS A 116 -8.03 -6.64 2.81
CA LYS A 116 -9.04 -6.66 1.73
C LYS A 116 -10.06 -5.53 1.89
N TYR A 117 -10.56 -5.35 3.12
CA TYR A 117 -11.50 -4.28 3.45
C TYR A 117 -10.92 -2.89 3.17
N PHE A 118 -9.71 -2.58 3.68
CA PHE A 118 -9.10 -1.28 3.45
C PHE A 118 -8.78 -1.02 1.97
N ARG A 119 -8.43 -2.06 1.19
CA ARG A 119 -8.25 -1.92 -0.27
C ARG A 119 -9.57 -1.55 -0.94
N GLN A 120 -10.67 -2.21 -0.58
CA GLN A 120 -12.00 -1.91 -1.13
C GLN A 120 -12.46 -0.50 -0.74
N LEU A 121 -12.30 -0.12 0.53
CA LEU A 121 -12.61 1.22 1.02
C LEU A 121 -11.78 2.30 0.32
N PHE A 122 -10.49 2.05 0.10
CA PHE A 122 -9.62 2.98 -0.62
C PHE A 122 -10.05 3.15 -2.08
N TRP A 123 -10.43 2.06 -2.75
CA TRP A 123 -10.92 2.11 -4.13
C TRP A 123 -12.26 2.85 -4.21
N LEU A 124 -13.18 2.58 -3.28
CA LEU A 124 -14.45 3.31 -3.15
C LEU A 124 -14.20 4.81 -2.97
N ALA A 125 -13.33 5.19 -2.03
CA ALA A 125 -12.98 6.59 -1.81
C ALA A 125 -12.44 7.25 -3.07
N LYS A 126 -11.51 6.60 -3.79
CA LYS A 126 -10.99 7.12 -5.06
C LYS A 126 -12.06 7.27 -6.13
N LYS A 127 -12.96 6.30 -6.25
CA LYS A 127 -14.01 6.31 -7.26
C LYS A 127 -14.99 7.46 -7.03
N GLU A 128 -15.44 7.63 -5.79
CA GLU A 128 -16.53 8.54 -5.45
C GLU A 128 -16.03 9.97 -5.15
N LEU A 129 -14.83 10.14 -4.60
CA LEU A 129 -14.34 11.45 -4.11
C LEU A 129 -13.32 12.14 -5.02
N LYS A 130 -12.84 11.49 -6.10
CA LYS A 130 -11.77 12.05 -6.96
C LYS A 130 -12.07 13.44 -7.52
N GLU A 131 -13.34 13.73 -7.81
CA GLU A 131 -13.76 15.02 -8.38
C GLU A 131 -13.73 16.16 -7.35
N SER A 132 -13.75 15.83 -6.06
CA SER A 132 -13.82 16.81 -4.96
C SER A 132 -12.54 16.87 -4.14
N TYR A 133 -11.71 15.84 -4.23
CA TYR A 133 -10.47 15.71 -3.49
C TYR A 133 -9.32 15.37 -4.42
N LYS A 134 -8.44 16.35 -4.66
CA LYS A 134 -7.24 16.22 -5.49
C LYS A 134 -6.30 15.14 -4.97
N TYR A 135 -6.23 14.97 -3.65
CA TYR A 135 -5.33 14.01 -3.02
C TYR A 135 -6.10 12.94 -2.25
N ILE A 136 -5.91 11.68 -2.64
CA ILE A 136 -6.44 10.49 -1.97
C ILE A 136 -5.31 9.46 -1.90
N TRP A 137 -4.76 9.22 -0.70
CA TRP A 137 -3.58 8.39 -0.52
C TRP A 137 -3.65 7.54 0.74
N ILE A 138 -2.70 6.61 0.85
CA ILE A 138 -2.53 5.75 2.02
C ILE A 138 -1.26 6.19 2.74
N GLN A 139 -1.34 6.30 4.06
CA GLN A 139 -0.19 6.53 4.92
C GLN A 139 -0.45 5.96 6.31
N ASN A 140 0.48 5.18 6.83
CA ASN A 140 0.40 4.60 8.17
C ASN A 140 -0.91 3.83 8.37
N SER A 141 -1.28 3.06 7.35
CA SER A 141 -2.50 2.25 7.27
C SER A 141 -3.81 3.05 7.38
N LYS A 142 -3.76 4.36 7.14
CA LYS A 142 -4.92 5.25 7.07
C LYS A 142 -5.15 5.66 5.63
N ILE A 143 -6.42 5.82 5.27
CA ILE A 143 -6.82 6.42 4.00
C ILE A 143 -7.01 7.91 4.26
N LEU A 144 -6.11 8.72 3.71
CA LEU A 144 -6.09 10.16 3.90
C LEU A 144 -6.58 10.86 2.64
N ILE A 145 -7.35 11.93 2.82
CA ILE A 145 -7.81 12.78 1.73
C ILE A 145 -7.60 14.27 2.04
N LYS A 146 -7.37 15.05 0.99
CA LYS A 146 -7.20 16.50 1.04
C LYS A 146 -7.74 17.12 -0.25
N ALA A 147 -8.49 18.23 -0.11
CA ALA A 147 -9.23 18.82 -1.22
C ALA A 147 -8.29 19.34 -2.33
N ASN A 148 -7.28 20.13 -1.95
CA ASN A 148 -6.29 20.74 -2.83
C ASN A 148 -5.03 21.14 -2.02
N GLU A 149 -4.04 21.80 -2.63
CA GLU A 149 -2.84 22.25 -1.91
C GLU A 149 -3.17 23.23 -0.76
N SER A 150 -4.11 24.15 -0.99
CA SER A 150 -4.44 25.28 -0.11
C SER A 150 -5.25 24.88 1.13
N GLU A 151 -6.05 23.83 1.05
CA GLU A 151 -6.84 23.32 2.17
C GLU A 151 -5.93 22.80 3.28
N LYS A 152 -6.10 23.22 4.53
CA LYS A 152 -5.26 22.72 5.64
C LYS A 152 -5.76 21.39 6.17
N LYS A 153 -7.05 21.10 6.02
CA LYS A 153 -7.69 19.95 6.62
C LYS A 153 -7.40 18.67 5.84
N ILE A 154 -6.85 17.68 6.55
CA ILE A 154 -6.71 16.30 6.07
C ILE A 154 -7.74 15.44 6.79
N HIS A 155 -8.55 14.71 6.04
CA HIS A 155 -9.53 13.78 6.59
C HIS A 155 -9.01 12.36 6.53
N ASN A 156 -9.38 11.53 7.52
CA ASN A 156 -9.10 10.10 7.55
C ASN A 156 -10.40 9.32 7.34
N ILE A 157 -10.45 8.50 6.28
CA ILE A 157 -11.58 7.62 5.97
C ILE A 157 -11.37 6.29 6.70
N LYS A 158 -12.26 5.97 7.63
CA LYS A 158 -12.22 4.75 8.44
C LYS A 158 -13.27 3.73 8.01
N CYS A 159 -14.33 4.20 7.35
CA CYS A 159 -15.44 3.37 6.89
C CYS A 159 -16.19 4.03 5.72
N GLU A 160 -17.10 3.29 5.11
CA GLU A 160 -17.95 3.71 4.00
C GLU A 160 -18.82 4.94 4.36
N ASP A 161 -19.26 5.04 5.61
CA ASP A 161 -20.02 6.20 6.09
C ASP A 161 -19.21 7.51 6.05
N ASP A 162 -17.89 7.43 6.20
CA ASP A 162 -17.06 8.63 6.04
C ASP A 162 -17.09 9.12 4.59
N VAL A 163 -17.07 8.21 3.61
CA VAL A 163 -17.20 8.54 2.18
C VAL A 163 -18.55 9.22 1.92
N ARG A 164 -19.64 8.64 2.42
CA ARG A 164 -21.00 9.18 2.24
C ARG A 164 -21.13 10.61 2.78
N ARG A 165 -20.69 10.84 4.01
CA ARG A 165 -20.75 12.19 4.63
C ARG A 165 -19.91 13.24 3.88
N LEU A 166 -18.82 12.82 3.25
CA LEU A 166 -17.98 13.73 2.47
C LEU A 166 -18.62 14.08 1.13
N LEU A 167 -19.39 13.16 0.53
CA LEU A 167 -20.21 13.42 -0.65
C LEU A 167 -21.36 14.39 -0.33
N GLU A 168 -22.08 14.17 0.78
CA GLU A 168 -23.22 15.02 1.19
C GLU A 168 -22.78 16.48 1.39
N ARG A 169 -21.65 16.71 2.07
CA ARG A 169 -21.08 18.05 2.28
C ARG A 169 -20.72 18.78 0.98
N ARG A 170 -20.47 18.06 -0.10
CA ARG A 170 -20.24 18.67 -1.42
C ARG A 170 -21.55 19.19 -1.98
N SER A 171 -22.62 18.38 -1.92
CA SER A 171 -23.93 18.76 -2.43
C SER A 171 -24.43 20.05 -1.77
N GLU A 172 -24.24 20.20 -0.46
CA GLU A 172 -24.61 21.41 0.28
C GLU A 172 -23.82 22.66 -0.17
N LYS A 173 -22.52 22.50 -0.46
CA LYS A 173 -21.65 23.61 -0.91
C LYS A 173 -21.84 24.02 -2.37
N GLN A 174 -22.53 23.23 -3.19
CA GLN A 174 -22.83 23.61 -4.58
C GLN A 174 -24.18 24.31 -4.73
N VAL A 175 -24.99 24.35 -3.68
CA VAL A 175 -26.33 24.96 -3.65
C VAL A 175 -26.34 26.31 -2.90
N SER A 176 -25.22 26.67 -2.24
CA SER A 176 -24.98 27.98 -1.62
C SER A 176 -24.02 28.81 -2.48
#